data_AF-A0A9D1CZ88-F1
#
_entry.id   AF-A0A9D1CZ88-F1
#
_cell.length_a   1.000
_cell.length_b   1.000
_cell.length_c   1.000
_cell.angle_alpha   90.00
_cell.angle_beta   90.00
_cell.angle_gamma   90.00
#
_symmetry.space_group_name_H-M   'P 1'
#
loop_
_entity.id
_entity.type
_entity.pdbx_description
1 polymer ?
#
loop_
_entity_poly.entity_id
_entity_poly.type
_entity_poly.pdbx_seq_one_letter_code
_entity_poly.pdbx_strand_id
1 'polypeptide(L)'
;MYKEDNEKTVSFKSLIFKVILVILLIFALMMLFPTRGFLTNYVDSRLGEDQEVSNFNNNLLTMATVASGYYTASRLPANTGDKVSMTLGDMLENKMLVRLKDTEGNACDSKKSYVEVTKEEDEYTMRVNLSCGGEEDYIISHMGLDGTSFPSTSTARCEFVKNLDGTWSYGKWSSWNTKKITETSDRQVQAKTEKVKSGVQSVPEYHVEEKNATRYIINGQKVVYVCATGYDNAGTYDYSLKCTKTTTTYKEEPVYKTVTYYRYRTKTQNPGQTDIKWSSCEDEDLLSQGYTLTGKRE
;
A
#
# COMPACT_ATOMS: atom_id res chain seq x y z
N MET A 1 96.46 38.52 6.18
CA MET A 1 95.13 39.08 6.49
C MET A 1 94.42 39.31 5.16
N TYR A 2 93.14 38.95 5.11
CA TYR A 2 92.22 38.95 3.96
C TYR A 2 92.16 37.67 3.09
N LYS A 3 91.10 36.89 3.39
CA LYS A 3 90.18 36.18 2.47
C LYS A 3 89.72 37.15 1.36
N GLU A 4 89.14 36.79 0.22
CA GLU A 4 88.39 35.65 -0.32
C GLU A 4 88.19 36.06 -1.80
N ASP A 5 88.13 35.15 -2.76
CA ASP A 5 87.33 35.42 -3.96
C ASP A 5 86.65 34.13 -4.42
N ASN A 6 85.33 34.21 -4.42
CA ASN A 6 84.36 33.15 -4.58
C ASN A 6 84.32 32.64 -6.03
N GLU A 7 84.47 31.34 -6.17
CA GLU A 7 84.06 30.57 -7.34
C GLU A 7 82.53 30.69 -7.54
N LYS A 8 82.12 31.14 -8.73
CA LYS A 8 80.71 31.15 -9.16
C LYS A 8 80.19 29.73 -9.32
N THR A 9 79.57 29.19 -8.27
CA THR A 9 78.77 27.96 -8.37
C THR A 9 77.36 28.31 -8.85
N VAL A 10 77.04 27.93 -10.08
CA VAL A 10 75.69 28.06 -10.63
C VAL A 10 74.76 27.17 -9.81
N SER A 11 73.83 27.79 -9.07
CA SER A 11 72.93 27.11 -8.15
C SER A 11 71.92 26.22 -8.89
N PHE A 12 72.26 24.95 -9.07
CA PHE A 12 71.42 23.89 -9.67
C PHE A 12 70.03 23.77 -9.01
N LYS A 13 69.87 24.22 -7.76
CA LYS A 13 68.58 24.23 -7.05
C LYS A 13 67.54 25.15 -7.71
N SER A 14 67.96 26.27 -8.31
CA SER A 14 67.05 27.20 -9.00
C SER A 14 66.60 26.71 -10.39
N LEU A 15 67.38 25.82 -11.00
CA LEU A 15 67.15 25.28 -12.34
C LEU A 15 66.18 24.09 -12.27
N ILE A 16 66.35 23.23 -11.26
CA ILE A 16 65.46 22.10 -10.99
C ILE A 16 64.02 22.55 -10.69
N PHE A 17 63.85 23.61 -9.88
CA PHE A 17 62.51 24.10 -9.52
C PHE A 17 61.72 24.62 -10.73
N LYS A 18 62.40 25.29 -11.68
CA LYS A 18 61.77 25.75 -12.93
C LYS A 18 61.37 24.60 -13.84
N VAL A 19 62.19 23.54 -13.93
CA VAL A 19 61.88 22.34 -14.71
C VAL A 19 60.67 21.59 -14.12
N ILE A 20 60.60 21.45 -12.79
CA ILE A 20 59.46 20.84 -12.12
C ILE A 20 58.18 21.62 -12.38
N LEU A 21 58.23 22.96 -12.33
CA LEU A 21 57.06 23.81 -12.55
C LEU A 21 56.55 23.73 -14.00
N VAL A 22 57.45 23.62 -14.99
CA VAL A 22 57.06 23.40 -16.39
C VAL A 22 56.45 22.02 -16.61
N ILE A 23 56.99 20.97 -15.98
CA ILE A 23 56.41 19.62 -16.05
C ILE A 23 55.01 19.59 -15.41
N LEU A 24 54.84 20.27 -14.27
CA LEU A 24 53.54 20.40 -13.61
C LEU A 24 52.52 21.16 -14.48
N LEU A 25 52.96 22.21 -15.17
CA LEU A 25 52.12 22.95 -16.11
C LEU A 25 51.70 22.09 -17.31
N ILE A 26 52.63 21.30 -17.86
CA ILE A 26 52.34 20.37 -18.96
C ILE A 26 51.36 19.28 -18.50
N PHE A 27 51.54 18.74 -17.28
CA PHE A 27 50.62 17.76 -16.70
C PHE A 27 49.23 18.36 -16.44
N ALA A 28 49.16 19.59 -15.94
CA ALA A 28 47.91 20.33 -15.78
C ALA A 28 47.22 20.57 -17.13
N LEU A 29 47.97 20.87 -18.20
CA LEU A 29 47.43 21.01 -19.56
C LEU A 29 46.98 19.68 -20.16
N MET A 30 47.65 18.55 -19.87
CA MET A 30 47.16 17.21 -20.23
C MET A 30 45.86 16.85 -19.49
N MET A 31 45.68 17.33 -18.25
CA MET A 31 44.45 17.14 -17.49
C MET A 31 43.32 18.08 -17.94
N LEU A 32 43.65 19.30 -18.40
CA LEU A 32 42.68 20.31 -18.88
C LEU A 32 42.12 20.02 -20.28
N PHE A 33 42.84 19.25 -21.10
CA PHE A 33 42.40 18.87 -22.44
C PHE A 33 42.44 17.36 -22.61
N PRO A 34 41.29 16.64 -22.44
CA PRO A 34 41.23 15.22 -22.76
C PRO A 34 41.65 15.02 -24.22
N THR A 35 42.68 14.20 -24.44
CA THR A 35 43.14 13.84 -25.79
C THR A 35 42.02 13.08 -26.51
N ARG A 36 42.03 13.17 -27.85
CA ARG A 36 40.95 12.76 -28.77
C ARG A 36 40.52 11.27 -28.71
N GLY A 37 41.03 10.47 -27.78
CA GLY A 37 40.59 9.10 -27.50
C GLY A 37 39.45 8.97 -26.48
N PHE A 38 39.01 10.06 -25.82
CA PHE A 38 37.85 10.01 -24.93
C PHE A 38 36.50 10.02 -25.70
N LEU A 39 36.49 10.45 -26.95
CA LEU A 39 35.26 10.49 -27.78
C LEU A 39 34.97 9.16 -28.50
N THR A 40 35.96 8.30 -28.70
CA THR A 40 35.78 7.05 -29.44
C THR A 40 35.24 5.91 -28.58
N ASN A 41 35.55 5.87 -27.28
CA ASN A 41 35.14 4.77 -26.39
C ASN A 41 33.69 4.88 -25.87
N TYR A 42 33.03 6.04 -26.03
CA TYR A 42 31.63 6.23 -25.62
C TYR A 42 30.63 5.73 -26.66
N VAL A 43 31.05 5.63 -27.93
CA VAL A 43 30.19 5.16 -29.03
C VAL A 43 30.41 3.67 -29.33
N ASP A 44 31.62 3.17 -29.12
CA ASP A 44 32.04 1.79 -29.45
C ASP A 44 31.38 0.72 -28.56
N SER A 45 30.99 1.06 -27.32
CA SER A 45 30.45 0.09 -26.36
C SER A 45 28.94 -0.17 -26.45
N ARG A 46 28.21 0.52 -27.36
CA ARG A 46 26.79 0.24 -27.66
C ARG A 46 26.55 -0.35 -29.05
N LEU A 47 27.60 -0.50 -29.85
CA LEU A 47 27.53 -1.07 -31.18
C LEU A 47 28.21 -2.43 -31.12
N GLY A 48 27.40 -3.49 -31.10
CA GLY A 48 27.91 -4.84 -31.34
C GLY A 48 28.69 -4.84 -32.64
N GLU A 49 29.95 -5.28 -32.53
CA GLU A 49 30.75 -5.80 -33.63
C GLU A 49 29.83 -6.71 -34.49
N ASP A 50 29.72 -6.40 -35.80
CA ASP A 50 28.94 -7.12 -36.83
C ASP A 50 27.48 -6.71 -37.15
N GLN A 51 27.11 -5.43 -37.10
CA GLN A 51 25.96 -4.95 -37.91
C GLN A 51 26.28 -3.69 -38.71
N GLU A 52 25.93 -3.72 -39.99
CA GLU A 52 25.90 -2.56 -40.89
C GLU A 52 24.79 -1.59 -40.40
N VAL A 53 25.08 -0.82 -39.36
CA VAL A 53 24.14 0.14 -38.77
C VAL A 53 23.84 1.24 -39.79
N SER A 54 22.57 1.39 -40.17
CA SER A 54 22.15 2.39 -41.14
C SER A 54 22.59 3.81 -40.72
N ASN A 55 22.98 4.63 -41.70
CA ASN A 55 23.32 6.04 -41.45
C ASN A 55 22.16 6.79 -40.75
N PHE A 56 20.91 6.37 -40.97
CA PHE A 56 19.73 6.95 -40.34
C PHE A 56 19.73 6.77 -38.80
N ASN A 57 19.94 5.55 -38.30
CA ASN A 57 20.00 5.29 -36.86
C ASN A 57 21.15 6.03 -36.19
N ASN A 58 22.32 6.05 -36.84
CA ASN A 58 23.48 6.79 -36.34
C ASN A 58 23.21 8.30 -36.28
N ASN A 59 22.54 8.86 -37.28
CA ASN A 59 22.15 10.27 -37.30
C ASN A 59 21.16 10.59 -36.16
N LEU A 60 20.20 9.71 -35.93
CA LEU A 60 19.18 9.85 -34.88
C LEU A 60 19.82 9.82 -33.48
N LEU A 61 20.73 8.86 -33.24
CA LEU A 61 21.50 8.76 -31.99
C LEU A 61 22.46 9.94 -31.80
N THR A 62 23.02 10.47 -32.90
CA THR A 62 23.86 11.67 -32.85
C THR A 62 23.05 12.87 -32.37
N MET A 63 21.85 13.09 -32.93
CA MET A 63 20.96 14.17 -32.48
C MET A 63 20.57 14.01 -31.00
N ALA A 64 20.23 12.80 -30.57
CA ALA A 64 19.92 12.52 -29.18
C ALA A 64 21.10 12.87 -28.26
N THR A 65 22.30 12.38 -28.60
CA THR A 65 23.52 12.57 -27.80
C THR A 65 23.86 14.05 -27.64
N VAL A 66 23.80 14.80 -28.74
CA VAL A 66 24.08 16.23 -28.78
C VAL A 66 23.05 17.03 -27.99
N ALA A 67 21.77 16.70 -28.13
CA ALA A 67 20.69 17.33 -27.37
C ALA A 67 20.81 17.06 -25.87
N SER A 68 21.13 15.84 -25.46
CA SER A 68 21.36 15.51 -24.05
C SER A 68 22.53 16.27 -23.44
N GLY A 69 23.61 16.50 -24.20
CA GLY A 69 24.70 17.36 -23.75
C GLY A 69 24.32 18.84 -23.62
N TYR A 70 23.35 19.31 -24.41
CA TYR A 70 22.89 20.70 -24.40
C TYR A 70 21.88 21.01 -23.29
N TYR A 71 20.91 20.11 -23.09
CA TYR A 71 19.82 20.25 -22.13
C TYR A 71 20.27 19.94 -20.70
N THR A 72 21.13 20.83 -20.18
CA THR A 72 21.48 20.88 -18.75
C THR A 72 20.28 21.30 -17.90
N ALA A 73 20.32 21.07 -16.59
CA ALA A 73 19.27 21.47 -15.64
C ALA A 73 18.70 22.89 -15.84
N SER A 74 19.55 23.87 -16.18
CA SER A 74 19.14 25.27 -16.43
C SER A 74 18.37 25.51 -17.74
N ARG A 75 18.38 24.55 -18.68
CA ARG A 75 17.72 24.63 -19.99
C ARG A 75 16.57 23.63 -20.13
N LEU A 76 16.26 22.89 -19.06
CA LEU A 76 15.13 21.97 -19.00
C LEU A 76 13.84 22.72 -18.63
N PRO A 77 12.67 22.19 -19.03
CA PRO A 77 11.38 22.76 -18.64
C PRO A 77 11.17 22.67 -17.13
N ALA A 78 10.65 23.74 -16.51
CA ALA A 78 10.55 23.83 -15.06
C ALA A 78 9.28 23.15 -14.50
N ASN A 79 8.14 23.24 -15.21
CA ASN A 79 6.87 22.71 -14.72
C ASN A 79 6.45 21.46 -15.50
N THR A 80 5.75 20.53 -14.83
CA THR A 80 5.20 19.34 -15.47
C THR A 80 4.27 19.70 -16.62
N GLY A 81 4.47 19.03 -17.76
CA GLY A 81 3.80 19.29 -19.04
C GLY A 81 4.48 20.35 -19.91
N ASP A 82 5.41 21.16 -19.38
CA ASP A 82 6.15 22.13 -20.18
C ASP A 82 7.14 21.44 -21.12
N LYS A 83 7.40 22.11 -22.25
CA LYS A 83 8.23 21.59 -23.34
C LYS A 83 9.26 22.62 -23.78
N VAL A 84 10.44 22.11 -24.15
CA VAL A 84 11.48 22.85 -24.85
C VAL A 84 11.91 22.07 -26.07
N SER A 85 12.21 22.74 -27.18
CA SER A 85 12.57 22.08 -28.43
C SER A 85 13.71 22.80 -29.14
N MET A 86 14.49 22.05 -29.90
CA MET A 86 15.45 22.58 -30.88
C MET A 86 15.35 21.79 -32.19
N THR A 87 15.54 22.47 -33.31
CA THR A 87 15.59 21.82 -34.63
C THR A 87 17.01 21.37 -34.98
N LEU A 88 17.15 20.48 -35.96
CA LEU A 88 18.46 20.13 -36.53
C LEU A 88 19.14 21.37 -37.13
N GLY A 89 18.36 22.32 -37.68
CA GLY A 89 18.85 23.62 -38.12
C GLY A 89 19.54 24.40 -37.01
N ASP A 90 18.91 24.49 -35.83
CA ASP A 90 19.47 25.17 -34.66
C ASP A 90 20.78 24.49 -34.22
N MET A 91 20.82 23.16 -34.22
CA MET A 91 22.03 22.40 -33.87
C MET A 91 23.19 22.69 -34.84
N LEU A 92 22.90 22.83 -36.14
CA LEU A 92 23.90 23.15 -37.16
C LEU A 92 24.39 24.60 -37.05
N GLU A 93 23.48 25.55 -36.85
CA GLU A 93 23.79 26.97 -36.68
C GLU A 93 24.67 27.20 -35.45
N ASN A 94 24.35 26.53 -34.34
CA ASN A 94 25.11 26.57 -33.10
C ASN A 94 26.34 25.64 -33.10
N LYS A 95 26.65 24.99 -34.22
CA LYS A 95 27.82 24.10 -34.41
C LYS A 95 27.90 22.97 -33.37
N MET A 96 26.74 22.49 -32.93
CA MET A 96 26.61 21.40 -31.97
C MET A 96 26.91 20.04 -32.60
N LEU A 97 26.66 19.91 -33.91
CA LEU A 97 26.98 18.74 -34.73
C LEU A 97 27.30 19.13 -36.17
N VAL A 98 27.82 18.16 -36.93
CA VAL A 98 28.07 18.31 -38.37
C VAL A 98 26.84 17.90 -39.18
N ARG A 99 26.78 18.31 -40.46
CA ARG A 99 25.65 17.99 -41.34
C ARG A 99 25.44 16.48 -41.45
N LEU A 100 24.23 16.04 -41.11
CA LEU A 100 23.78 14.65 -41.20
C LEU A 100 23.26 14.34 -42.62
N LYS A 101 23.56 13.13 -43.10
CA LYS A 101 23.18 12.64 -44.43
C LYS A 101 22.71 11.21 -44.38
N ASP A 102 21.81 10.83 -45.29
CA ASP A 102 21.37 9.45 -45.45
C ASP A 102 22.43 8.58 -46.17
N THR A 103 22.08 7.32 -46.46
CA THR A 103 22.92 6.36 -47.20
C THR A 103 23.14 6.77 -48.67
N GLU A 104 22.25 7.58 -49.24
CA GLU A 104 22.34 8.10 -50.61
C GLU A 104 23.11 9.45 -50.69
N GLY A 105 23.46 10.02 -49.54
CA GLY A 105 24.18 11.29 -49.42
C GLY A 105 23.29 12.53 -49.41
N ASN A 106 21.96 12.38 -49.38
CA ASN A 106 21.02 13.48 -49.24
C ASN A 106 21.09 14.04 -47.82
N ALA A 107 20.98 15.37 -47.69
CA ALA A 107 20.97 16.02 -46.40
C ALA A 107 19.64 15.80 -45.67
N CYS A 108 19.70 15.62 -44.35
CA CYS A 108 18.51 15.57 -43.52
C CYS A 108 17.82 16.95 -43.42
N ASP A 109 16.50 16.95 -43.31
CA ASP A 109 15.67 18.15 -43.26
C ASP A 109 15.92 18.91 -41.96
N SER A 110 16.34 20.16 -42.08
CA SER A 110 16.75 20.99 -40.94
C SER A 110 15.60 21.46 -40.06
N LYS A 111 14.35 21.41 -40.53
CA LYS A 111 13.16 21.90 -39.81
C LYS A 111 12.29 20.75 -39.32
N LYS A 112 12.12 19.70 -40.11
CA LYS A 112 11.36 18.50 -39.73
C LYS A 112 12.11 17.61 -38.77
N SER A 113 13.44 17.69 -38.76
CA SER A 113 14.25 16.99 -37.76
C SER A 113 14.39 17.88 -36.52
N TYR A 114 14.03 17.37 -35.35
CA TYR A 114 14.02 18.13 -34.10
C TYR A 114 14.20 17.25 -32.87
N VAL A 115 14.52 17.89 -31.75
CA VAL A 115 14.48 17.29 -30.42
C VAL A 115 13.53 18.10 -29.55
N GLU A 116 12.61 17.43 -28.87
CA GLU A 116 11.68 18.00 -27.90
C GLU A 116 11.87 17.31 -26.55
N VAL A 117 12.02 18.09 -25.49
CA VAL A 117 12.09 17.61 -24.11
C VAL A 117 10.85 18.07 -23.36
N THR A 118 10.14 17.13 -22.74
CA THR A 118 8.94 17.36 -21.92
C THR A 118 9.24 17.02 -20.46
N LYS A 119 8.77 17.85 -19.53
CA LYS A 119 8.81 17.55 -18.10
C LYS A 119 7.63 16.65 -17.73
N GLU A 120 7.91 15.44 -17.25
CA GLU A 120 6.92 14.57 -16.62
C GLU A 120 6.88 14.79 -15.09
N GLU A 121 6.09 14.00 -14.37
CA GLU A 121 6.02 14.09 -12.90
C GLU A 121 7.38 13.74 -12.25
N ASP A 122 7.94 12.58 -12.60
CA ASP A 122 9.14 12.03 -11.95
C ASP A 122 10.39 11.98 -12.86
N GLU A 123 10.29 12.41 -14.11
CA GLU A 123 11.39 12.37 -15.09
C GLU A 123 11.21 13.41 -16.22
N TYR A 124 12.08 13.36 -17.23
CA TYR A 124 11.89 14.06 -18.51
C TYR A 124 11.85 13.08 -19.67
N THR A 125 11.01 13.37 -20.65
CA THR A 125 10.93 12.62 -21.91
C THR A 125 11.56 13.44 -23.03
N MET A 126 12.57 12.90 -23.71
CA MET A 126 13.18 13.46 -24.92
C MET A 126 12.74 12.69 -26.15
N ARG A 127 11.98 13.35 -27.03
CA ARG A 127 11.65 12.83 -28.36
C ARG A 127 12.61 13.42 -29.39
N VAL A 128 13.25 12.56 -30.16
CA VAL A 128 14.15 12.94 -31.27
C VAL A 128 13.52 12.47 -32.56
N ASN A 129 13.15 13.40 -33.44
CA ASN A 129 12.61 13.13 -34.77
C ASN A 129 13.67 13.44 -35.82
N LEU A 130 13.87 12.55 -36.79
CA LEU A 130 14.79 12.77 -37.91
C LEU A 130 14.06 12.48 -39.22
N SER A 131 14.21 13.38 -40.18
CA SER A 131 13.71 13.22 -41.54
C SER A 131 14.86 13.43 -42.53
N CYS A 132 15.18 12.43 -43.34
CA CYS A 132 16.23 12.49 -44.35
C CYS A 132 15.73 11.99 -45.70
N GLY A 133 15.79 12.82 -46.74
CA GLY A 133 15.29 12.49 -48.07
C GLY A 133 13.78 12.21 -48.05
N GLY A 134 13.42 10.93 -47.88
CA GLY A 134 12.04 10.44 -47.73
C GLY A 134 11.80 9.50 -46.54
N GLU A 135 12.81 9.24 -45.71
CA GLU A 135 12.69 8.45 -44.48
C GLU A 135 12.47 9.42 -43.30
N GLU A 136 11.45 9.15 -42.47
CA GLU A 136 11.15 9.93 -41.27
C GLU A 136 10.74 8.98 -40.15
N ASP A 137 11.45 9.07 -39.01
CA ASP A 137 11.17 8.28 -37.82
C ASP A 137 11.69 9.01 -36.56
N TYR A 138 11.31 8.49 -35.39
CA TYR A 138 11.68 9.08 -34.11
C TYR A 138 12.06 8.04 -33.06
N ILE A 139 12.88 8.47 -32.11
CA ILE A 139 13.11 7.74 -30.84
C ILE A 139 12.66 8.58 -29.67
N ILE A 140 12.37 7.89 -28.57
CA ILE A 140 12.09 8.49 -27.27
C ILE A 140 13.15 7.99 -26.28
N SER A 141 13.74 8.92 -25.54
CA SER A 141 14.67 8.65 -24.44
C SER A 141 14.17 9.32 -23.17
N HIS A 142 14.44 8.71 -22.02
CA HIS A 142 14.09 9.24 -20.71
C HIS A 142 15.32 9.88 -20.05
N MET A 143 15.16 10.90 -19.22
CA MET A 143 16.23 11.56 -18.47
C MET A 143 15.82 11.80 -17.01
N GLY A 144 16.77 11.69 -16.08
CA GLY A 144 16.56 11.96 -14.66
C GLY A 144 16.27 13.44 -14.36
N LEU A 145 15.71 13.70 -13.17
CA LEU A 145 15.31 15.04 -12.71
C LEU A 145 16.48 16.04 -12.57
N ASP A 146 17.69 15.53 -12.42
CA ASP A 146 18.95 16.26 -12.27
C ASP A 146 19.61 16.65 -13.61
N GLY A 147 19.06 16.19 -14.74
CA GLY A 147 19.57 16.49 -16.08
C GLY A 147 20.91 15.80 -16.39
N THR A 148 21.25 14.72 -15.68
CA THR A 148 22.38 13.86 -16.04
C THR A 148 21.94 12.74 -16.99
N SER A 149 22.90 12.28 -17.82
CA SER A 149 22.73 11.51 -19.06
C SER A 149 21.84 10.27 -18.99
N PHE A 150 21.21 9.96 -20.15
CA PHE A 150 20.62 8.69 -20.62
C PHE A 150 20.62 7.53 -19.60
N PRO A 151 19.50 6.83 -19.36
CA PRO A 151 19.62 5.44 -18.95
C PRO A 151 20.43 4.75 -20.05
N SER A 152 21.68 4.42 -19.76
CA SER A 152 22.23 3.16 -20.22
C SER A 152 21.12 2.15 -20.02
N THR A 153 20.68 1.54 -21.11
CA THR A 153 19.87 0.32 -21.08
C THR A 153 20.37 -0.54 -19.92
N SER A 154 19.54 -0.72 -18.89
CA SER A 154 19.87 -1.17 -17.52
C SER A 154 20.29 -0.06 -16.52
N THR A 155 19.38 0.86 -16.16
CA THR A 155 19.26 1.20 -14.74
C THR A 155 18.61 0.00 -14.07
N ALA A 156 19.43 -0.94 -13.60
CA ALA A 156 18.94 -2.08 -12.85
C ALA A 156 18.05 -1.55 -11.71
N ARG A 157 16.73 -1.68 -11.84
CA ARG A 157 15.80 -1.30 -10.78
C ARG A 157 15.81 -2.42 -9.77
N CYS A 158 15.95 -2.08 -8.51
CA CYS A 158 15.93 -3.05 -7.45
C CYS A 158 14.52 -3.26 -6.92
N GLU A 159 14.17 -4.51 -6.61
CA GLU A 159 12.93 -4.85 -5.91
C GLU A 159 13.10 -4.54 -4.41
N PHE A 160 12.18 -3.74 -3.90
CA PHE A 160 12.02 -3.40 -2.49
C PHE A 160 10.79 -4.11 -1.94
N VAL A 161 10.93 -4.72 -0.77
CA VAL A 161 9.86 -5.45 -0.10
C VAL A 161 9.56 -4.85 1.27
N LYS A 162 8.28 -4.69 1.59
CA LYS A 162 7.85 -4.37 2.95
C LYS A 162 6.80 -5.37 3.39
N ASN A 163 7.06 -6.03 4.51
CA ASN A 163 6.06 -6.84 5.18
C ASN A 163 5.10 -5.91 5.92
N LEU A 164 3.84 -5.87 5.49
CA LEU A 164 2.81 -5.14 6.21
C LEU A 164 2.39 -5.96 7.43
N ASP A 165 2.23 -5.31 8.58
CA ASP A 165 1.80 -6.01 9.78
C ASP A 165 0.45 -6.70 9.56
N GLY A 166 0.36 -7.94 10.02
CA GLY A 166 -0.88 -8.70 9.97
C GLY A 166 -1.97 -7.96 10.74
N THR A 167 -3.06 -7.61 10.05
CA THR A 167 -4.19 -6.94 10.70
C THR A 167 -4.99 -7.96 11.50
N TRP A 168 -5.35 -7.63 12.73
CA TRP A 168 -6.23 -8.45 13.56
C TRP A 168 -7.68 -8.21 13.18
N SER A 169 -8.40 -9.28 12.85
CA SER A 169 -9.84 -9.21 12.59
C SER A 169 -10.59 -10.26 13.40
N TYR A 170 -11.78 -9.91 13.88
CA TYR A 170 -12.67 -10.85 14.54
C TYR A 170 -13.49 -11.61 13.51
N GLY A 171 -13.51 -12.94 13.65
CA GLY A 171 -14.37 -13.80 12.84
C GLY A 171 -15.86 -13.64 13.16
N LYS A 172 -16.67 -14.51 12.54
CA LYS A 172 -18.11 -14.59 12.81
C LYS A 172 -18.37 -15.04 14.24
N TRP A 173 -19.48 -14.56 14.82
CA TRP A 173 -19.98 -15.08 16.08
C TRP A 173 -20.38 -16.55 15.97
N SER A 174 -20.08 -17.32 17.01
CA SER A 174 -20.63 -18.66 17.18
C SER A 174 -22.15 -18.62 17.35
N SER A 175 -22.79 -19.77 17.15
CA SER A 175 -24.15 -19.99 17.63
C SER A 175 -24.23 -19.80 19.15
N TRP A 176 -25.42 -19.42 19.62
CA TRP A 176 -25.71 -19.35 21.05
C TRP A 176 -25.73 -20.74 21.69
N ASN A 177 -25.16 -20.86 22.89
CA ASN A 177 -25.05 -22.11 23.66
C ASN A 177 -25.21 -21.84 25.17
N THR A 178 -25.67 -22.81 25.95
CA THR A 178 -25.80 -22.71 27.42
C THR A 178 -24.50 -22.97 28.17
N LYS A 179 -23.47 -23.54 27.53
CA LYS A 179 -22.14 -23.70 28.15
C LYS A 179 -21.52 -22.34 28.40
N LYS A 180 -21.12 -22.07 29.65
CA LYS A 180 -20.42 -20.84 30.02
C LYS A 180 -19.07 -20.74 29.28
N ILE A 181 -18.81 -19.58 28.70
CA ILE A 181 -17.56 -19.26 27.99
C ILE A 181 -16.94 -18.05 28.66
N THR A 182 -15.61 -18.05 28.78
CA THR A 182 -14.85 -16.97 29.41
C THR A 182 -14.16 -16.13 28.33
N GLU A 183 -14.22 -14.80 28.50
CA GLU A 183 -13.49 -13.83 27.67
C GLU A 183 -11.98 -13.93 27.91
N THR A 184 -11.21 -13.78 26.83
CA THR A 184 -9.74 -13.81 26.83
C THR A 184 -9.21 -12.73 25.89
N SER A 185 -7.89 -12.49 25.88
CA SER A 185 -7.26 -11.47 25.04
C SER A 185 -7.50 -11.65 23.53
N ASP A 186 -7.83 -12.87 23.11
CA ASP A 186 -8.12 -13.27 21.73
C ASP A 186 -9.60 -13.60 21.48
N ARG A 187 -10.45 -13.64 22.51
CA ARG A 187 -11.85 -14.10 22.39
C ARG A 187 -12.82 -13.18 23.12
N GLN A 188 -13.74 -12.61 22.36
CA GLN A 188 -14.88 -11.85 22.90
C GLN A 188 -16.05 -12.78 23.20
N VAL A 189 -16.83 -12.44 24.23
CA VAL A 189 -17.99 -13.21 24.67
C VAL A 189 -19.20 -12.29 24.83
N GLN A 190 -20.38 -12.80 24.47
CA GLN A 190 -21.66 -12.18 24.79
C GLN A 190 -22.55 -13.16 25.55
N ALA A 191 -23.42 -12.61 26.39
CA ALA A 191 -24.40 -13.37 27.14
C ALA A 191 -25.81 -12.76 26.96
N LYS A 192 -26.83 -13.61 26.92
CA LYS A 192 -28.25 -13.22 26.97
C LYS A 192 -29.03 -14.16 27.86
N THR A 193 -30.16 -13.71 28.41
CA THR A 193 -31.06 -14.52 29.23
C THR A 193 -32.43 -14.64 28.57
N GLU A 194 -33.03 -15.83 28.60
CA GLU A 194 -34.36 -16.09 28.06
C GLU A 194 -35.18 -16.95 29.03
N LYS A 195 -36.47 -16.64 29.16
CA LYS A 195 -37.43 -17.48 29.89
C LYS A 195 -37.89 -18.61 28.98
N VAL A 196 -37.57 -19.84 29.34
CA VAL A 196 -37.99 -21.05 28.60
C VAL A 196 -38.93 -21.88 29.44
N LYS A 197 -39.95 -22.48 28.81
CA LYS A 197 -40.86 -23.42 29.48
C LYS A 197 -40.02 -24.62 29.96
N SER A 198 -39.98 -24.85 31.27
CA SER A 198 -39.21 -25.93 31.90
C SER A 198 -40.08 -27.13 32.26
N GLY A 199 -41.41 -26.95 32.32
CA GLY A 199 -42.34 -28.00 32.70
C GLY A 199 -43.74 -27.46 32.93
N VAL A 200 -44.54 -28.27 33.63
CA VAL A 200 -45.86 -27.92 34.12
C VAL A 200 -45.93 -28.24 35.61
N GLN A 201 -46.70 -27.48 36.36
CA GLN A 201 -47.01 -27.77 37.76
C GLN A 201 -48.51 -27.95 37.92
N SER A 202 -48.89 -28.88 38.80
CA SER A 202 -50.28 -29.10 39.19
C SER A 202 -50.63 -28.12 40.31
N VAL A 203 -51.56 -27.21 40.03
CA VAL A 203 -52.02 -26.19 40.98
C VAL A 203 -53.43 -26.56 41.45
N PRO A 204 -53.68 -26.64 42.78
CA PRO A 204 -55.01 -26.92 43.29
C PRO A 204 -55.95 -25.75 43.01
N GLU A 205 -57.16 -26.07 42.58
CA GLU A 205 -58.26 -25.13 42.41
C GLU A 205 -59.42 -25.59 43.31
N TYR A 206 -59.96 -24.66 44.11
CA TYR A 206 -60.97 -24.96 45.11
C TYR A 206 -62.34 -24.51 44.60
N HIS A 207 -63.29 -25.44 44.58
CA HIS A 207 -64.69 -25.15 44.28
C HIS A 207 -65.53 -25.33 45.54
N VAL A 208 -66.24 -24.28 45.92
CA VAL A 208 -67.17 -24.31 47.05
C VAL A 208 -68.59 -24.39 46.51
N GLU A 209 -69.26 -25.51 46.79
CA GLU A 209 -70.69 -25.65 46.53
C GLU A 209 -71.47 -25.23 47.76
N GLU A 210 -72.46 -24.36 47.57
CA GLU A 210 -73.34 -23.89 48.64
C GLU A 210 -74.79 -24.30 48.39
N LYS A 211 -75.42 -24.86 49.42
CA LYS A 211 -76.85 -25.18 49.41
C LYS A 211 -77.52 -24.73 50.69
N ASN A 212 -78.75 -24.25 50.63
CA ASN A 212 -79.50 -23.97 51.86
C ASN A 212 -79.68 -25.24 52.69
N ALA A 213 -79.49 -25.14 54.01
CA ALA A 213 -79.79 -26.23 54.93
C ALA A 213 -81.27 -26.62 54.87
N THR A 214 -81.56 -27.92 55.00
CA THR A 214 -82.94 -28.42 54.93
C THR A 214 -83.63 -28.15 56.26
N ARG A 215 -84.78 -27.47 56.23
CA ARG A 215 -85.55 -27.12 57.43
C ARG A 215 -86.48 -28.26 57.85
N TYR A 216 -86.42 -28.67 59.11
CA TYR A 216 -87.31 -29.65 59.73
C TYR A 216 -88.03 -29.08 60.95
N ILE A 217 -89.20 -29.63 61.27
CA ILE A 217 -89.94 -29.35 62.51
C ILE A 217 -90.01 -30.65 63.31
N ILE A 218 -89.40 -30.66 64.50
CA ILE A 218 -89.40 -31.81 65.41
C ILE A 218 -90.46 -31.59 66.49
N ASN A 219 -91.31 -32.60 66.71
CA ASN A 219 -92.35 -32.64 67.74
C ASN A 219 -93.30 -31.41 67.72
N GLY A 220 -93.55 -30.83 66.56
CA GLY A 220 -94.54 -29.75 66.38
C GLY A 220 -94.14 -28.36 66.90
N GLN A 221 -92.95 -28.18 67.51
CA GLN A 221 -92.53 -26.90 68.10
C GLN A 221 -91.08 -26.48 67.80
N LYS A 222 -90.14 -27.42 67.62
CA LYS A 222 -88.72 -27.09 67.45
C LYS A 222 -88.32 -27.08 65.97
N VAL A 223 -87.87 -25.94 65.46
CA VAL A 223 -87.31 -25.82 64.10
C VAL A 223 -85.82 -26.14 64.15
N VAL A 224 -85.35 -26.99 63.24
CA VAL A 224 -83.91 -27.26 63.05
C VAL A 224 -83.55 -27.22 61.57
N TYR A 225 -82.29 -26.91 61.29
CA TYR A 225 -81.70 -26.84 59.95
C TYR A 225 -80.61 -27.90 59.83
N VAL A 226 -80.70 -28.76 58.83
CA VAL A 226 -79.82 -29.92 58.68
C VAL A 226 -78.98 -29.80 57.42
N CYS A 227 -77.67 -29.94 57.61
CA CYS A 227 -76.70 -30.19 56.54
C CYS A 227 -76.37 -31.68 56.48
N ALA A 228 -76.54 -32.27 55.29
CA ALA A 228 -76.29 -33.70 55.08
C ALA A 228 -74.81 -34.04 55.27
N THR A 229 -74.51 -35.31 55.56
CA THR A 229 -73.16 -35.83 55.83
C THR A 229 -72.14 -35.61 54.72
N GLY A 230 -72.58 -35.31 53.50
CA GLY A 230 -71.71 -35.01 52.36
C GLY A 230 -71.22 -33.56 52.27
N TYR A 231 -71.57 -32.70 53.22
CA TYR A 231 -71.10 -31.30 53.33
C TYR A 231 -70.04 -31.17 54.44
N ASP A 232 -69.10 -30.23 54.29
CA ASP A 232 -68.00 -30.00 55.23
C ASP A 232 -68.50 -29.54 56.61
N ASN A 233 -69.60 -28.79 56.62
CA ASN A 233 -70.32 -28.38 57.82
C ASN A 233 -71.58 -29.24 58.06
N ALA A 234 -71.49 -30.54 57.84
CA ALA A 234 -72.56 -31.49 58.15
C ALA A 234 -72.95 -31.39 59.63
N GLY A 235 -74.26 -31.36 59.91
CA GLY A 235 -74.75 -31.16 61.26
C GLY A 235 -76.20 -30.72 61.33
N THR A 236 -76.69 -30.55 62.55
CA THR A 236 -78.02 -30.00 62.85
C THR A 236 -77.86 -28.71 63.66
N TYR A 237 -78.53 -27.65 63.23
CA TYR A 237 -78.41 -26.30 63.76
C TYR A 237 -79.78 -25.74 64.11
N ASP A 238 -79.85 -24.82 65.06
CA ASP A 238 -81.06 -24.09 65.45
C ASP A 238 -81.25 -22.77 64.67
N TYR A 239 -80.30 -22.42 63.79
CA TYR A 239 -80.33 -21.26 62.90
C TYR A 239 -80.18 -21.65 61.42
N SER A 240 -80.69 -20.79 60.53
CA SER A 240 -80.57 -20.98 59.08
C SER A 240 -79.14 -20.72 58.62
N LEU A 241 -78.58 -21.65 57.83
CA LEU A 241 -77.24 -21.56 57.28
C LEU A 241 -77.16 -22.17 55.86
N LYS A 242 -76.01 -21.97 55.22
CA LYS A 242 -75.61 -22.66 54.00
C LYS A 242 -74.77 -23.88 54.36
N CYS A 243 -75.12 -25.03 53.79
CA CYS A 243 -74.26 -26.19 53.76
C CYS A 243 -73.21 -25.98 52.68
N THR A 244 -71.94 -26.17 53.02
CA THR A 244 -70.78 -25.93 52.16
C THR A 244 -70.06 -27.24 51.88
N LYS A 245 -69.69 -27.49 50.64
CA LYS A 245 -68.85 -28.63 50.26
C LYS A 245 -67.69 -28.14 49.41
N THR A 246 -66.47 -28.39 49.86
CA THR A 246 -65.25 -27.98 49.16
C THR A 246 -64.74 -29.17 48.34
N THR A 247 -64.66 -28.98 47.03
CA THR A 247 -64.03 -29.95 46.13
C THR A 247 -62.75 -29.35 45.59
N THR A 248 -61.65 -30.10 45.69
CA THR A 248 -60.36 -29.73 45.11
C THR A 248 -60.21 -30.36 43.74
N THR A 249 -60.02 -29.54 42.72
CA THR A 249 -59.60 -29.95 41.37
C THR A 249 -58.15 -29.52 41.16
N TYR A 250 -57.53 -29.99 40.07
CA TYR A 250 -56.15 -29.65 39.74
C TYR A 250 -56.08 -29.19 38.30
N LYS A 251 -55.39 -28.07 38.07
CA LYS A 251 -55.08 -27.57 36.72
C LYS A 251 -53.57 -27.52 36.51
N GLU A 252 -53.15 -27.75 35.27
CA GLU A 252 -51.75 -27.63 34.89
C GLU A 252 -51.42 -26.19 34.47
N GLU A 253 -50.38 -25.62 35.10
CA GLU A 253 -49.86 -24.31 34.72
C GLU A 253 -48.39 -24.41 34.26
N PRO A 254 -47.96 -23.65 33.23
CA PRO A 254 -46.60 -23.73 32.72
C PRO A 254 -45.59 -23.13 33.71
N VAL A 255 -44.51 -23.87 33.95
CA VAL A 255 -43.37 -23.40 34.76
C VAL A 255 -42.27 -22.93 33.83
N TYR A 256 -41.73 -21.74 34.07
CA TYR A 256 -40.64 -21.16 33.31
C TYR A 256 -39.35 -21.15 34.12
N LYS A 257 -38.22 -21.42 33.45
CA LYS A 257 -36.89 -21.17 34.01
C LYS A 257 -36.14 -20.15 33.17
N THR A 258 -35.26 -19.40 33.81
CA THR A 258 -34.33 -18.50 33.10
C THR A 258 -33.11 -19.29 32.67
N VAL A 259 -32.80 -19.27 31.37
CA VAL A 259 -31.59 -19.88 30.82
C VAL A 259 -30.69 -18.77 30.27
N THR A 260 -29.41 -18.84 30.63
CA THR A 260 -28.38 -17.96 30.09
C THR A 260 -27.71 -18.64 28.91
N TYR A 261 -27.65 -17.94 27.78
CA TYR A 261 -26.95 -18.35 26.58
C TYR A 261 -25.72 -17.47 26.37
N TYR A 262 -24.67 -18.06 25.84
CA TYR A 262 -23.38 -17.45 25.54
C TYR A 262 -23.04 -17.68 24.07
N ARG A 263 -22.36 -16.72 23.46
CA ARG A 263 -21.69 -16.89 22.16
C ARG A 263 -20.34 -16.20 22.20
N TYR A 264 -19.44 -16.62 21.32
CA TYR A 264 -18.09 -16.08 21.27
C TYR A 264 -17.62 -15.86 19.83
N ARG A 265 -16.57 -15.05 19.67
CA ARG A 265 -15.78 -14.97 18.44
C ARG A 265 -14.32 -14.76 18.78
N THR A 266 -13.44 -15.32 17.97
CA THR A 266 -11.99 -15.21 18.14
C THR A 266 -11.42 -14.22 17.14
N LYS A 267 -10.37 -13.49 17.53
CA LYS A 267 -9.57 -12.71 16.61
C LYS A 267 -8.51 -13.60 15.97
N THR A 268 -8.34 -13.47 14.68
CA THR A 268 -7.28 -14.14 13.92
C THR A 268 -6.41 -13.08 13.28
N GLN A 269 -5.11 -13.32 13.27
CA GLN A 269 -4.17 -12.48 12.54
C GLN A 269 -4.33 -12.82 11.07
N ASN A 270 -4.76 -11.86 10.27
CA ASN A 270 -4.66 -12.00 8.83
C ASN A 270 -3.16 -11.91 8.49
N PRO A 271 -2.60 -12.86 7.73
CA PRO A 271 -1.19 -12.81 7.38
C PRO A 271 -0.89 -11.47 6.70
N GLY A 272 0.22 -10.87 7.11
CA GLY A 272 0.71 -9.63 6.52
C GLY A 272 0.83 -9.77 5.01
N GLN A 273 0.33 -8.79 4.26
CA GLN A 273 0.60 -8.73 2.83
C GLN A 273 2.00 -8.18 2.61
N THR A 274 2.58 -8.56 1.49
CA THR A 274 3.87 -8.07 1.05
C THR A 274 3.63 -6.96 0.04
N ASP A 275 4.10 -5.75 0.34
CA ASP A 275 4.13 -4.65 -0.63
C ASP A 275 5.47 -4.68 -1.39
N ILE A 276 5.41 -4.62 -2.71
CA ILE A 276 6.56 -4.73 -3.60
C ILE A 276 6.65 -3.48 -4.45
N LYS A 277 7.81 -2.82 -4.43
CA LYS A 277 8.10 -1.65 -5.26
C LYS A 277 9.41 -1.84 -6.01
N TRP A 278 9.53 -1.18 -7.16
CA TRP A 278 10.74 -1.17 -7.97
C TRP A 278 11.25 0.27 -8.08
N SER A 279 12.51 0.50 -7.70
CA SER A 279 13.13 1.82 -7.74
C SER A 279 14.64 1.71 -7.97
N SER A 280 15.36 2.84 -7.94
CA SER A 280 16.82 2.83 -7.90
C SER A 280 17.30 2.04 -6.67
N CYS A 281 18.40 1.30 -6.80
CA CYS A 281 18.92 0.48 -5.70
C CYS A 281 19.39 1.28 -4.48
N GLU A 282 19.45 2.61 -4.59
CA GLU A 282 19.87 3.57 -3.57
C GLU A 282 18.69 4.49 -3.15
N ASP A 283 17.44 4.04 -3.32
CA ASP A 283 16.24 4.79 -2.93
C ASP A 283 16.10 4.89 -1.40
N GLU A 284 16.67 5.96 -0.84
CA GLU A 284 16.65 6.29 0.60
C GLU A 284 15.22 6.55 1.12
N ASP A 285 14.28 6.98 0.28
CA ASP A 285 12.90 7.22 0.67
C ASP A 285 12.17 5.90 0.96
N LEU A 286 12.38 4.87 0.14
CA LEU A 286 11.84 3.54 0.40
C LEU A 286 12.50 2.87 1.61
N LEU A 287 13.81 3.03 1.78
CA LEU A 287 14.53 2.52 2.95
C LEU A 287 14.02 3.17 4.25
N SER A 288 13.83 4.50 4.26
CA SER A 288 13.30 5.24 5.42
C SER A 288 11.84 4.88 5.73
N GLN A 289 11.05 4.50 4.71
CA GLN A 289 9.70 3.97 4.87
C GLN A 289 9.67 2.51 5.36
N GLY A 290 10.82 1.86 5.57
CA GLY A 290 10.94 0.52 6.12
C GLY A 290 10.83 -0.61 5.10
N TYR A 291 11.06 -0.33 3.81
CA TYR A 291 11.27 -1.36 2.80
C TYR A 291 12.70 -1.92 2.87
N THR A 292 12.88 -3.17 2.48
CA THR A 292 14.18 -3.81 2.36
C THR A 292 14.45 -4.27 0.93
N LEU A 293 15.71 -4.17 0.49
CA LEU A 293 16.15 -4.69 -0.80
C LEU A 293 16.07 -6.22 -0.82
N THR A 294 15.45 -6.80 -1.86
CA THR A 294 15.41 -8.26 -2.03
C THR A 294 16.60 -8.80 -2.81
N GLY A 295 17.33 -7.93 -3.52
CA GLY A 295 18.45 -8.29 -4.39
C GLY A 295 18.05 -8.65 -5.82
N LYS A 296 16.75 -8.72 -6.14
CA LYS A 296 16.30 -8.84 -7.53
C LYS A 296 16.46 -7.52 -8.29
N ARG A 297 16.78 -7.63 -9.58
CA ARG A 297 17.07 -6.51 -10.47
C ARG A 297 16.35 -6.70 -11.80
N GLU A 298 15.79 -5.62 -12.37
CA GLU A 298 15.19 -5.56 -13.71
C GLU A 298 15.79 -4.44 -14.56
#